data_AF-A0A103XBY6-F1
#
_entry.id   AF-A0A103XBY6-F1
#
_cell.length_a   1.000
_cell.length_b   1.000
_cell.length_c   1.000
_cell.angle_alpha   90.00
_cell.angle_beta   90.00
_cell.angle_gamma   90.00
#
_symmetry.space_group_name_H-M   'P 1'
#
loop_
_entity.id
_entity.type
_entity.pdbx_description
1 polymer ?
#
loop_
_entity_poly.entity_id
_entity_poly.type
_entity_poly.pdbx_seq_one_letter_code
_entity_poly.pdbx_strand_id
1 'polypeptide(L)'
;MSTSNGNTDSIELNPIHQQHQINIESTSHNQASQSSPLNLPRLDLLNGERDDFNTICVPLYNASTIGDLEAAKVILDKRRELVRFSIIESYETMLHIAVLSKSYKFVEYLMSLMTEEDIKLSNRNGETAFYLVARVGNVKMAHILVKKNRGVINITDSQGRMPLHVAALFGRRTMVQYLYDDSDKMSGGFWTHQNRSWVLEACVENWLYGQESLAQDRKHV
;
A
#
# COMPACT_ATOMS: atom_id res chain seq x y z
N MET A 1 26.03 -75.02 -33.30
CA MET A 1 25.99 -74.17 -32.10
C MET A 1 26.79 -72.91 -32.40
N SER A 2 26.28 -71.78 -31.91
CA SER A 2 26.84 -70.41 -32.01
C SER A 2 26.42 -69.60 -33.24
N THR A 3 25.74 -68.51 -32.91
CA THR A 3 24.99 -67.52 -33.69
C THR A 3 25.86 -66.37 -34.18
N SER A 4 25.51 -65.75 -35.31
CA SER A 4 25.70 -64.30 -35.53
C SER A 4 24.79 -63.80 -36.65
N ASN A 5 24.18 -62.65 -36.39
CA ASN A 5 23.23 -61.90 -37.22
C ASN A 5 23.85 -61.31 -38.50
N GLY A 6 23.00 -61.06 -39.50
CA GLY A 6 23.29 -60.19 -40.64
C GLY A 6 22.05 -59.95 -41.51
N ASN A 7 21.48 -58.75 -41.35
CA ASN A 7 20.45 -58.02 -42.11
C ASN A 7 19.97 -58.54 -43.49
N THR A 8 18.66 -58.39 -43.71
CA THR A 8 18.11 -57.99 -45.01
C THR A 8 17.13 -56.84 -44.83
N ASP A 9 17.43 -55.73 -45.51
CA ASP A 9 16.59 -54.55 -45.68
C ASP A 9 15.25 -54.90 -46.35
N SER A 10 14.17 -54.26 -45.91
CA SER A 10 12.99 -54.02 -46.74
C SER A 10 12.34 -52.72 -46.31
N ILE A 11 12.35 -51.79 -47.25
CA ILE A 11 11.82 -50.43 -47.20
C ILE A 11 10.30 -50.49 -47.34
N GLU A 12 9.56 -49.81 -46.47
CA GLU A 12 8.22 -49.34 -46.81
C GLU A 12 7.97 -47.95 -46.19
N LEU A 13 7.88 -46.95 -47.06
CA LEU A 13 7.56 -45.55 -46.78
C LEU A 13 6.09 -45.31 -47.14
N ASN A 14 5.25 -44.90 -46.19
CA ASN A 14 4.13 -43.96 -46.43
C ASN A 14 3.46 -43.48 -45.12
N PRO A 15 2.56 -42.45 -45.12
CA PRO A 15 2.93 -41.07 -44.84
C PRO A 15 2.26 -40.47 -43.57
N ILE A 16 2.78 -39.30 -43.19
CA ILE A 16 2.36 -38.46 -42.05
C ILE A 16 0.93 -37.94 -42.26
N HIS A 17 0.03 -38.21 -41.31
CA HIS A 17 -0.94 -37.26 -40.70
C HIS A 17 -1.93 -38.02 -39.81
N GLN A 18 -1.85 -37.89 -38.47
CA GLN A 18 -3.03 -37.79 -37.61
C GLN A 18 -2.69 -37.40 -36.16
N GLN A 19 -3.60 -36.58 -35.64
CA GLN A 19 -3.64 -35.89 -34.34
C GLN A 19 -3.42 -36.81 -33.13
N HIS A 20 -2.64 -36.35 -32.15
CA HIS A 20 -2.71 -36.87 -30.78
C HIS A 20 -3.53 -35.90 -29.91
N GLN A 21 -4.78 -36.29 -29.67
CA GLN A 21 -5.53 -35.88 -28.49
C GLN A 21 -4.85 -36.50 -27.26
N ILE A 22 -4.48 -35.68 -26.29
CA ILE A 22 -4.32 -36.14 -24.91
C ILE A 22 -5.44 -35.49 -24.11
N ASN A 23 -6.41 -36.35 -23.77
CA ASN A 23 -7.48 -36.11 -22.82
C ASN A 23 -6.89 -36.21 -21.41
N ILE A 24 -6.98 -35.14 -20.60
CA ILE A 24 -6.83 -35.25 -19.14
C ILE A 24 -8.14 -34.74 -18.54
N GLU A 25 -8.85 -35.69 -17.94
CA GLU A 25 -10.12 -35.51 -17.25
C GLU A 25 -9.99 -34.59 -16.03
N SER A 26 -10.96 -33.68 -15.95
CA SER A 26 -11.57 -33.08 -14.77
C SER A 26 -11.03 -33.48 -13.38
N THR A 27 -10.43 -32.52 -12.69
CA THR A 27 -10.57 -32.39 -11.23
C THR A 27 -11.05 -30.98 -10.90
N SER A 28 -12.33 -30.92 -10.54
CA SER A 28 -13.01 -29.77 -9.98
C SER A 28 -12.51 -29.51 -8.55
N HIS A 29 -11.66 -28.50 -8.36
CA HIS A 29 -11.50 -27.91 -7.04
C HIS A 29 -11.52 -26.39 -7.11
N ASN A 30 -12.67 -25.87 -6.67
CA ASN A 30 -12.87 -24.59 -6.00
C ASN A 30 -12.28 -23.36 -6.69
N GLN A 31 -13.16 -22.66 -7.41
CA GLN A 31 -13.12 -21.21 -7.52
C GLN A 31 -13.05 -20.62 -6.09
N ALA A 32 -11.83 -20.35 -5.62
CA ALA A 32 -11.62 -19.31 -4.64
C ALA A 32 -12.12 -18.02 -5.29
N SER A 33 -13.24 -17.53 -4.79
CA SER A 33 -13.82 -16.25 -5.10
C SER A 33 -12.69 -15.21 -5.07
N GLN A 34 -12.27 -14.75 -6.24
CA GLN A 34 -11.34 -13.65 -6.38
C GLN A 34 -12.05 -12.43 -5.78
N SER A 35 -11.82 -12.17 -4.50
CA SER A 35 -12.27 -10.95 -3.84
C SER A 35 -11.66 -9.81 -4.64
N SER A 36 -12.49 -9.05 -5.35
CA SER A 36 -12.05 -7.89 -6.11
C SER A 36 -11.12 -7.03 -5.24
N PRO A 37 -10.04 -6.46 -5.79
CA PRO A 37 -9.09 -5.70 -4.98
C PRO A 37 -9.86 -4.61 -4.23
N LEU A 38 -9.76 -4.63 -2.90
CA LEU A 38 -10.57 -3.91 -1.91
C LEU A 38 -10.51 -2.37 -2.00
N ASN A 39 -9.82 -1.86 -3.02
CA ASN A 39 -9.51 -0.46 -3.25
C ASN A 39 -10.07 0.10 -4.56
N LEU A 40 -10.71 -0.74 -5.38
CA LEU A 40 -11.44 -0.19 -6.51
C LEU A 40 -12.53 0.72 -5.94
N PRO A 41 -12.68 1.95 -6.48
CA PRO A 41 -13.91 2.68 -6.21
C PRO A 41 -15.08 1.74 -6.49
N ARG A 42 -16.11 1.81 -5.65
CA ARG A 42 -17.42 1.29 -5.99
C ARG A 42 -17.84 2.03 -7.25
N LEU A 43 -17.51 1.46 -8.41
CA LEU A 43 -17.74 2.09 -9.70
C LEU A 43 -19.24 2.26 -9.92
N ASP A 44 -20.08 1.48 -9.25
CA ASP A 44 -21.54 1.67 -9.12
C ASP A 44 -21.93 3.01 -8.45
N LEU A 45 -21.16 3.52 -7.49
CA LEU A 45 -21.39 4.84 -6.89
C LEU A 45 -20.85 5.99 -7.77
N LEU A 46 -19.90 5.72 -8.66
CA LEU A 46 -19.34 6.71 -9.60
C LEU A 46 -20.01 6.70 -10.98
N ASN A 47 -20.56 5.54 -11.39
CA ASN A 47 -21.21 5.31 -12.69
C ASN A 47 -22.74 5.21 -12.58
N GLY A 48 -23.30 5.21 -11.37
CA GLY A 48 -24.74 5.41 -11.12
C GLY A 48 -25.15 6.88 -11.25
N GLU A 49 -26.43 7.18 -11.03
CA GLU A 49 -26.89 8.57 -10.93
C GLU A 49 -26.01 9.32 -9.93
N ARG A 50 -25.43 10.46 -10.34
CA ARG A 50 -24.53 11.31 -9.53
C ARG A 50 -25.10 11.65 -8.15
N ASP A 51 -26.38 11.44 -7.95
CA ASP A 51 -27.12 11.67 -6.72
C ASP A 51 -26.57 10.85 -5.54
N ASP A 52 -26.21 9.59 -5.72
CA ASP A 52 -25.61 8.78 -4.65
C ASP A 52 -24.20 9.28 -4.30
N PHE A 53 -23.39 9.60 -5.30
CA PHE A 53 -22.08 10.21 -5.08
C PHE A 53 -22.18 11.53 -4.30
N ASN A 54 -23.11 12.40 -4.71
CA ASN A 54 -23.34 13.70 -4.08
C ASN A 54 -23.93 13.58 -2.67
N THR A 55 -24.76 12.57 -2.42
CA THR A 55 -25.42 12.37 -1.12
C THR A 55 -24.53 11.66 -0.12
N ILE A 56 -23.50 10.94 -0.57
CA ILE A 56 -22.73 10.01 0.27
C ILE A 56 -21.25 10.36 0.25
N CYS A 57 -20.62 10.29 -0.92
CA CYS A 57 -19.18 10.45 -1.07
C CYS A 57 -18.76 11.88 -0.77
N VAL A 58 -19.52 12.89 -1.24
CA VAL A 58 -19.20 14.31 -0.98
C VAL A 58 -19.28 14.65 0.52
N PRO A 59 -20.36 14.33 1.26
CA PRO A 59 -20.38 14.53 2.71
C PRO A 59 -19.30 13.75 3.45
N LEU A 60 -19.03 12.50 3.06
CA LEU A 60 -18.01 11.68 3.70
C LEU A 60 -16.59 12.21 3.44
N TYR A 61 -16.32 12.70 2.24
CA TYR A 61 -15.09 13.40 1.89
C TYR A 61 -14.91 14.65 2.74
N ASN A 62 -15.94 15.50 2.82
CA ASN A 62 -15.90 16.73 3.62
C ASN A 62 -15.69 16.43 5.10
N ALA A 63 -16.40 15.45 5.66
CA ALA A 63 -16.20 14.99 7.02
C ALA A 63 -14.76 14.50 7.23
N SER A 64 -14.20 13.79 6.24
CA SER A 64 -12.83 13.26 6.33
C SER A 64 -11.75 14.33 6.27
N THR A 65 -11.92 15.38 5.46
CA THR A 65 -10.92 16.46 5.31
C THR A 65 -10.79 17.29 6.59
N ILE A 66 -11.90 17.60 7.25
CA ILE A 66 -11.90 18.38 8.50
C ILE A 66 -11.84 17.49 9.76
N GLY A 67 -12.04 16.19 9.61
CA GLY A 67 -12.07 15.22 10.70
C GLY A 67 -13.33 15.31 11.57
N ASP A 68 -14.48 15.58 10.96
CA ASP A 68 -15.80 15.61 11.59
C ASP A 68 -16.29 14.18 11.87
N LEU A 69 -15.99 13.73 13.09
CA LEU A 69 -16.34 12.39 13.56
C LEU A 69 -17.84 12.13 13.55
N GLU A 70 -18.66 13.11 13.94
CA GLU A 70 -20.10 12.89 14.10
C GLU A 70 -20.79 12.84 12.74
N ALA A 71 -20.42 13.70 11.80
CA ALA A 71 -20.91 13.62 10.42
C ALA A 71 -20.53 12.28 9.77
N ALA A 72 -19.30 11.80 9.97
CA ALA A 72 -18.85 10.52 9.43
C ALA A 72 -19.62 9.34 10.06
N LYS A 73 -19.86 9.34 11.39
CA LYS A 73 -20.64 8.29 12.08
C LYS A 73 -22.04 8.14 11.50
N VAL A 74 -22.75 9.24 11.26
CA VAL A 74 -24.11 9.20 10.69
C VAL A 74 -24.17 8.41 9.38
N ILE A 75 -23.11 8.48 8.58
CA ILE A 75 -22.99 7.76 7.31
C ILE A 75 -22.51 6.31 7.55
N LEU A 76 -21.49 6.11 8.38
CA LEU A 76 -20.84 4.82 8.60
C LEU A 76 -21.64 3.85 9.47
N ASP A 77 -22.51 4.35 10.34
CA ASP A 77 -23.44 3.52 11.10
C ASP A 77 -24.48 2.85 10.19
N LYS A 78 -24.80 3.49 9.06
CA LYS A 78 -25.69 2.93 8.03
C LYS A 78 -24.95 2.08 7.00
N ARG A 79 -23.71 2.47 6.66
CA ARG A 79 -22.88 1.83 5.63
C ARG A 79 -21.43 1.74 6.05
N ARG A 80 -21.17 0.78 6.93
CA ARG A 80 -19.84 0.56 7.50
C ARG A 80 -18.81 0.12 6.47
N GLU A 81 -19.24 -0.51 5.38
CA GLU A 81 -18.38 -0.93 4.28
C GLU A 81 -17.66 0.24 3.62
N LEU A 82 -18.16 1.48 3.73
CA LEU A 82 -17.52 2.68 3.16
C LEU A 82 -16.10 2.94 3.66
N VAL A 83 -15.68 2.35 4.78
CA VAL A 83 -14.29 2.47 5.28
C VAL A 83 -13.24 1.96 4.30
N ARG A 84 -13.55 0.94 3.49
CA ARG A 84 -12.58 0.35 2.55
C ARG A 84 -12.61 0.98 1.16
N PHE A 85 -13.62 1.80 0.85
CA PHE A 85 -13.80 2.31 -0.51
C PHE A 85 -13.08 3.63 -0.74
N SER A 86 -12.63 3.79 -1.98
CA SER A 86 -12.15 5.07 -2.51
C SER A 86 -13.31 6.06 -2.61
N ILE A 87 -13.10 7.27 -2.09
CA ILE A 87 -14.12 8.33 -2.08
C ILE A 87 -13.98 9.27 -3.29
N ILE A 88 -12.79 9.30 -3.90
CA ILE A 88 -12.45 10.17 -5.03
C ILE A 88 -11.61 9.41 -6.07
N GLU A 89 -11.45 10.00 -7.27
CA GLU A 89 -10.79 9.39 -8.44
C GLU A 89 -9.31 9.05 -8.22
N SER A 90 -8.64 9.67 -7.23
CA SER A 90 -7.26 9.34 -6.83
C SER A 90 -7.15 8.00 -6.09
N TYR A 91 -8.25 7.29 -5.90
CA TYR A 91 -8.36 6.04 -5.14
C TYR A 91 -8.02 6.21 -3.65
N GLU A 92 -8.36 7.36 -3.09
CA GLU A 92 -8.15 7.63 -1.67
C GLU A 92 -9.37 7.20 -0.85
N THR A 93 -9.12 6.29 0.09
CA THR A 93 -10.09 5.95 1.15
C THR A 93 -10.19 7.07 2.20
N MET A 94 -11.18 7.01 3.09
CA MET A 94 -11.28 7.96 4.21
C MET A 94 -9.98 8.07 5.00
N LEU A 95 -9.29 6.95 5.23
CA LEU A 95 -8.09 6.96 6.03
C LEU A 95 -6.97 7.78 5.37
N HIS A 96 -6.84 7.74 4.04
CA HIS A 96 -5.86 8.58 3.31
C HIS A 96 -6.11 10.06 3.54
N ILE A 97 -7.37 10.49 3.51
CA ILE A 97 -7.77 11.88 3.71
C ILE A 97 -7.67 12.27 5.19
N ALA A 98 -8.19 11.43 6.08
CA ALA A 98 -8.33 11.70 7.50
C ALA A 98 -6.98 11.88 8.21
N VAL A 99 -5.93 11.16 7.79
CA VAL A 99 -4.60 11.27 8.39
C VAL A 99 -3.91 12.62 8.11
N LEU A 100 -4.40 13.35 7.11
CA LEU A 100 -3.95 14.71 6.80
C LEU A 100 -4.69 15.76 7.65
N SER A 101 -5.80 15.38 8.30
CA SER A 101 -6.49 16.21 9.28
C SER A 101 -5.75 16.24 10.63
N LYS A 102 -6.09 17.19 11.49
CA LYS A 102 -5.59 17.23 12.89
C LYS A 102 -6.44 16.39 13.86
N SER A 103 -7.44 15.67 13.36
CA SER A 103 -8.43 14.95 14.19
C SER A 103 -7.96 13.51 14.48
N TYR A 104 -7.09 13.36 15.48
CA TYR A 104 -6.61 12.05 15.92
C TYR A 104 -7.75 11.12 16.35
N LYS A 105 -8.78 11.66 17.03
CA LYS A 105 -9.95 10.89 17.47
C LYS A 105 -10.73 10.31 16.29
N PHE A 106 -10.83 11.07 15.20
CA PHE A 106 -11.50 10.58 14.00
C PHE A 106 -10.72 9.43 13.35
N VAL A 107 -9.40 9.55 13.25
CA VAL A 107 -8.55 8.45 12.76
C VAL A 107 -8.63 7.23 13.68
N GLU A 108 -8.57 7.39 14.99
CA GLU A 108 -8.75 6.28 15.95
C GLU A 108 -10.10 5.57 15.78
N TYR A 109 -11.18 6.33 15.56
CA TYR A 109 -12.48 5.76 15.24
C TYR A 109 -12.45 4.96 13.93
N LEU A 110 -11.93 5.52 12.83
CA LEU A 110 -11.80 4.78 11.57
C LEU A 110 -10.99 3.49 11.73
N MET A 111 -9.88 3.55 12.47
CA MET A 111 -9.05 2.39 12.77
C MET A 111 -9.76 1.33 13.62
N SER A 112 -10.70 1.73 14.48
CA SER A 112 -11.55 0.80 15.22
C SER A 112 -12.51 0.04 14.30
N LEU A 113 -12.88 0.64 13.16
CA LEU A 113 -13.77 0.02 12.18
C LEU A 113 -13.04 -0.86 11.16
N MET A 114 -11.75 -0.60 10.93
CA MET A 114 -10.90 -1.24 9.91
C MET A 114 -10.16 -2.48 10.43
N THR A 115 -9.88 -3.42 9.54
CA THR A 115 -8.94 -4.53 9.74
C THR A 115 -7.49 -4.11 9.50
N GLU A 116 -6.54 -4.99 9.79
CA GLU A 116 -5.13 -4.78 9.46
C GLU A 116 -4.84 -4.69 7.96
N GLU A 117 -5.64 -5.37 7.12
CA GLU A 117 -5.50 -5.32 5.66
C GLU A 117 -6.13 -4.05 5.08
N ASP A 118 -7.23 -3.56 5.66
CA ASP A 118 -7.89 -2.33 5.22
C ASP A 118 -6.97 -1.10 5.35
N ILE A 119 -6.09 -1.05 6.36
CA ILE A 119 -5.16 0.08 6.53
C ILE A 119 -3.95 0.03 5.58
N LYS A 120 -3.80 -1.06 4.82
CA LYS A 120 -2.76 -1.23 3.79
C LYS A 120 -3.22 -0.86 2.39
N LEU A 121 -4.49 -0.50 2.22
CA LEU A 121 -5.02 -0.02 0.95
C LEU A 121 -4.21 1.19 0.47
N SER A 122 -3.96 1.26 -0.84
CA SER A 122 -3.01 2.17 -1.47
C SER A 122 -3.64 3.01 -2.58
N ASN A 123 -3.55 4.32 -2.55
CA ASN A 123 -4.14 5.18 -3.59
C ASN A 123 -3.58 4.90 -5.01
N ARG A 124 -4.00 5.68 -6.02
CA ARG A 124 -3.58 5.53 -7.42
C ARG A 124 -2.06 5.56 -7.64
N ASN A 125 -1.32 6.18 -6.71
CA ASN A 125 0.14 6.25 -6.74
C ASN A 125 0.81 5.09 -5.98
N GLY A 126 0.03 4.16 -5.43
CA GLY A 126 0.49 3.09 -4.55
C GLY A 126 0.74 3.56 -3.11
N GLU A 127 0.36 4.79 -2.74
CA GLU A 127 0.65 5.34 -1.42
C GLU A 127 -0.41 4.87 -0.42
N THR A 128 -0.01 4.28 0.71
CA THR A 128 -0.91 4.00 1.83
C THR A 128 -1.15 5.26 2.67
N ALA A 129 -2.16 5.24 3.54
CA ALA A 129 -2.35 6.32 4.50
C ALA A 129 -1.10 6.56 5.38
N PHE A 130 -0.36 5.50 5.74
CA PHE A 130 0.90 5.64 6.48
C PHE A 130 1.98 6.37 5.67
N TYR A 131 2.07 6.08 4.36
CA TYR A 131 2.98 6.80 3.47
C TYR A 131 2.70 8.32 3.49
N LEU A 132 1.42 8.72 3.44
CA LEU A 132 1.02 10.13 3.53
C LEU A 132 1.42 10.75 4.87
N VAL A 133 1.24 10.02 5.98
CA VAL A 133 1.69 10.43 7.32
C VAL A 133 3.19 10.67 7.36
N ALA A 134 3.98 9.76 6.76
CA ALA A 134 5.43 9.87 6.71
C ALA A 134 5.88 11.09 5.89
N ARG A 135 5.24 11.33 4.75
CA ARG A 135 5.46 12.52 3.89
C ARG A 135 5.18 13.83 4.61
N VAL A 136 4.12 13.89 5.42
CA VAL A 136 3.77 15.09 6.23
C VAL A 136 4.66 15.21 7.48
N GLY A 137 5.14 14.08 8.02
CA GLY A 137 5.97 14.04 9.22
C GLY A 137 5.18 14.05 10.54
N ASN A 138 3.92 13.63 10.53
CA ASN A 138 3.08 13.60 11.74
C ASN A 138 3.35 12.35 12.59
N VAL A 139 4.40 12.39 13.42
CA VAL A 139 4.86 11.24 14.25
C VAL A 139 3.76 10.73 15.18
N LYS A 140 2.94 11.62 15.76
CA LYS A 140 1.81 11.21 16.60
C LYS A 140 0.78 10.38 15.83
N MET A 141 0.49 10.75 14.58
CA MET A 141 -0.39 9.96 13.72
C MET A 141 0.25 8.63 13.32
N ALA A 142 1.57 8.61 13.10
CA ALA A 142 2.29 7.38 12.79
C ALA A 142 2.19 6.36 13.93
N HIS A 143 2.33 6.78 15.19
CA HIS A 143 2.14 5.89 16.34
C HIS A 143 0.74 5.27 16.38
N ILE A 144 -0.30 6.04 16.05
CA ILE A 144 -1.68 5.55 16.00
C ILE A 144 -1.82 4.44 14.95
N LEU A 145 -1.30 4.66 13.74
CA LEU A 145 -1.34 3.68 12.66
C LEU A 145 -0.53 2.40 12.96
N VAL A 146 0.71 2.57 13.45
CA VAL A 146 1.63 1.45 13.77
C VAL A 146 1.10 0.56 14.88
N LYS A 147 0.35 1.12 15.85
CA LYS A 147 -0.28 0.34 16.92
C LYS A 147 -1.24 -0.73 16.38
N LYS A 148 -1.88 -0.47 15.24
CA LYS A 148 -2.81 -1.42 14.60
C LYS A 148 -2.08 -2.44 13.74
N ASN A 149 -1.11 -1.99 12.93
CA ASN A 149 -0.24 -2.89 12.20
C ASN A 149 1.11 -2.23 11.96
N ARG A 150 2.17 -2.80 12.52
CA ARG A 150 3.52 -2.29 12.35
C ARG A 150 4.04 -2.45 10.91
N GLY A 151 3.55 -3.44 10.16
CA GLY A 151 3.98 -3.71 8.79
C GLY A 151 3.75 -2.56 7.80
N VAL A 152 2.89 -1.59 8.13
CA VAL A 152 2.61 -0.43 7.27
C VAL A 152 3.83 0.46 7.01
N ILE A 153 4.84 0.43 7.89
CA ILE A 153 6.06 1.24 7.75
C ILE A 153 6.94 0.82 6.57
N ASN A 154 6.72 -0.39 6.03
CA ASN A 154 7.51 -0.97 4.95
C ASN A 154 6.80 -0.99 3.59
N ILE A 155 5.54 -0.56 3.53
CA ILE A 155 4.74 -0.60 2.29
C ILE A 155 5.18 0.54 1.37
N THR A 156 5.68 0.18 0.20
CA THR A 156 6.18 1.13 -0.79
C THR A 156 5.07 1.67 -1.67
N ASP A 157 5.31 2.86 -2.23
CA ASP A 157 4.49 3.35 -3.33
C ASP A 157 4.77 2.60 -4.65
N SER A 158 4.10 3.01 -5.73
CA SER A 158 4.26 2.42 -7.08
C SER A 158 5.67 2.57 -7.66
N GLN A 159 6.50 3.45 -7.11
CA GLN A 159 7.90 3.65 -7.52
C GLN A 159 8.87 2.91 -6.61
N GLY A 160 8.38 2.09 -5.67
CA GLY A 160 9.22 1.38 -4.71
C GLY A 160 9.78 2.27 -3.59
N ARG A 161 9.29 3.51 -3.45
CA ARG A 161 9.75 4.42 -2.39
C ARG A 161 9.05 4.05 -1.08
N MET A 162 9.84 3.99 -0.01
CA MET A 162 9.36 3.64 1.32
C MET A 162 8.90 4.85 2.13
N PRO A 163 8.07 4.65 3.18
CA PRO A 163 7.74 5.70 4.15
C PRO A 163 8.97 6.41 4.73
N LEU A 164 10.04 5.69 5.08
CA LEU A 164 11.28 6.31 5.57
C LEU A 164 11.94 7.20 4.51
N HIS A 165 12.00 6.73 3.26
CA HIS A 165 12.54 7.52 2.16
C HIS A 165 11.73 8.79 1.91
N VAL A 166 10.39 8.70 1.84
CA VAL A 166 9.56 9.90 1.61
C VAL A 166 9.64 10.87 2.80
N ALA A 167 9.76 10.39 4.04
CA ALA A 167 10.02 11.25 5.18
C ALA A 167 11.34 12.02 5.02
N ALA A 168 12.40 11.34 4.55
CA ALA A 168 13.70 11.97 4.28
C ALA A 168 13.63 12.97 3.12
N LEU A 169 13.00 12.58 2.02
CA LEU A 169 12.83 13.40 0.80
C LEU A 169 12.11 14.72 1.08
N PHE A 170 11.19 14.73 2.05
CA PHE A 170 10.45 15.92 2.48
C PHE A 170 11.03 16.58 3.74
N GLY A 171 12.25 16.22 4.15
CA GLY A 171 12.95 16.86 5.27
C GLY A 171 12.29 16.66 6.64
N ARG A 172 11.51 15.60 6.82
CA ARG A 172 10.73 15.35 8.05
C ARG A 172 11.60 14.74 9.15
N ARG A 173 12.57 15.50 9.67
CA ARG A 173 13.61 15.02 10.61
C ARG A 173 13.10 14.13 11.74
N THR A 174 12.08 14.56 12.49
CA THR A 174 11.53 13.77 13.61
C THR A 174 10.89 12.46 13.15
N MET A 175 10.26 12.46 11.97
CA MET A 175 9.69 11.26 11.37
C MET A 175 10.76 10.32 10.85
N VAL A 176 11.84 10.86 10.25
CA VAL A 176 13.00 10.08 9.83
C VAL A 176 13.61 9.37 11.02
N GLN A 177 13.85 10.08 12.14
CA GLN A 177 14.37 9.45 13.36
C GLN A 177 13.44 8.35 13.86
N TYR A 178 12.14 8.65 13.98
CA TYR A 178 11.13 7.66 14.40
C TYR A 178 11.15 6.40 13.52
N LEU A 179 11.10 6.56 12.20
CA LEU A 179 11.08 5.43 11.26
C LEU A 179 12.44 4.72 11.15
N TYR A 180 13.55 5.42 11.33
CA TYR A 180 14.88 4.81 11.38
C TYR A 180 14.99 3.88 12.59
N ASP A 181 14.57 4.34 13.76
CA ASP A 181 14.56 3.52 14.97
C ASP A 181 13.56 2.36 14.86
N ASP A 182 12.36 2.62 14.35
CA ASP A 182 11.34 1.57 14.16
C ASP A 182 11.79 0.56 13.08
N SER A 183 12.53 0.96 12.04
CA SER A 183 13.08 0.01 11.06
C SER A 183 14.33 -0.76 11.52
N ASP A 184 14.60 -0.77 12.82
CA ASP A 184 15.85 -1.28 13.41
C ASP A 184 17.08 -0.78 12.65
N LYS A 185 17.13 0.54 12.43
CA LYS A 185 18.25 1.22 11.76
C LYS A 185 18.49 0.74 10.33
N MET A 186 17.41 0.42 9.62
CA MET A 186 17.43 -0.17 8.27
C MET A 186 18.14 -1.54 8.21
N SER A 187 17.99 -2.35 9.26
CA SER A 187 18.55 -3.70 9.35
C SER A 187 17.59 -4.76 8.78
N GLY A 188 18.13 -5.92 8.40
CA GLY A 188 17.34 -7.07 7.93
C GLY A 188 17.29 -7.23 6.40
N GLY A 189 16.80 -8.39 5.95
CA GLY A 189 16.85 -8.83 4.55
C GLY A 189 15.99 -8.02 3.58
N PHE A 190 15.02 -7.25 4.09
CA PHE A 190 14.22 -6.33 3.29
C PHE A 190 15.03 -5.11 2.79
N TRP A 191 16.04 -4.68 3.55
CA TRP A 191 16.86 -3.53 3.22
C TRP A 191 18.03 -3.93 2.34
N THR A 192 17.98 -3.52 1.08
CA THR A 192 19.04 -3.68 0.08
C THR A 192 19.96 -2.46 0.05
N HIS A 193 21.07 -2.55 -0.69
CA HIS A 193 21.93 -1.38 -0.89
C HIS A 193 21.20 -0.25 -1.62
N GLN A 194 20.29 -0.56 -2.55
CA GLN A 194 19.61 0.44 -3.38
C GLN A 194 18.65 1.31 -2.56
N ASN A 195 17.72 0.69 -1.82
CA ASN A 195 16.75 1.42 -1.00
C ASN A 195 17.42 2.12 0.20
N ARG A 196 18.51 1.59 0.76
CA ARG A 196 19.35 2.35 1.71
C ARG A 196 19.99 3.58 1.06
N SER A 197 20.52 3.44 -0.16
CA SER A 197 21.12 4.56 -0.91
C SER A 197 20.12 5.69 -1.11
N TRP A 198 18.88 5.37 -1.51
CA TRP A 198 17.84 6.37 -1.68
C TRP A 198 17.48 7.13 -0.40
N VAL A 199 17.47 6.45 0.75
CA VAL A 199 17.24 7.12 2.04
C VAL A 199 18.42 8.05 2.37
N LEU A 200 19.65 7.58 2.19
CA LEU A 200 20.85 8.37 2.47
C LEU A 200 20.97 9.59 1.56
N GLU A 201 20.72 9.43 0.25
CA GLU A 201 20.69 10.51 -0.73
C GLU A 201 19.67 11.58 -0.35
N ALA A 202 18.43 11.17 -0.06
CA ALA A 202 17.37 12.09 0.38
C ALA A 202 17.72 12.82 1.68
N CYS A 203 18.39 12.16 2.63
CA CYS A 203 18.89 12.78 3.86
C CYS A 203 19.99 13.82 3.59
N VAL A 204 20.86 13.57 2.60
CA VAL A 204 21.92 14.51 2.21
C VAL A 204 21.31 15.75 1.54
N GLU A 205 20.39 15.55 0.60
CA GLU A 205 19.71 16.64 -0.11
C GLU A 205 18.90 17.56 0.82
N ASN A 206 18.34 16.98 1.89
CA ASN A 206 17.50 17.70 2.86
C ASN A 206 18.24 18.08 4.16
N TRP A 207 19.58 18.00 4.18
CA TRP A 207 20.39 18.43 5.34
C TRP A 207 19.96 17.76 6.66
N LEU A 208 19.67 16.47 6.60
CA LEU A 208 19.22 15.67 7.75
C LEU A 208 20.37 15.05 8.56
N TYR A 209 21.61 15.38 8.22
CA TYR A 209 22.83 14.97 8.94
C TYR A 209 23.35 16.13 9.81
N GLY A 210 23.79 15.83 11.05
CA GLY A 210 24.71 16.68 11.81
C GLY A 210 24.21 18.03 12.34
N GLN A 211 23.06 18.11 13.01
CA GLN A 211 22.72 19.30 13.83
C GLN A 211 22.38 18.95 15.28
N GLU A 212 23.37 18.42 15.99
CA GLU A 212 23.57 18.78 17.39
C GLU A 212 24.71 19.82 17.40
N SER A 213 24.47 21.01 17.98
CA SER A 213 25.46 22.10 18.26
C SER A 213 25.72 23.26 17.27
N LEU A 214 24.72 23.78 16.53
CA LEU A 214 24.86 25.15 15.94
C LEU A 214 24.00 26.23 16.61
N ALA A 215 23.28 25.88 17.68
CA ALA A 215 22.45 26.81 18.44
C ALA A 215 23.18 27.44 19.66
N GLN A 216 24.39 27.00 20.00
CA GLN A 216 25.17 27.55 21.13
C GLN A 216 26.22 28.61 20.73
N ASP A 217 26.67 28.65 19.47
CA ASP A 217 27.75 29.54 19.06
C ASP A 217 27.30 30.88 18.42
N ARG A 218 26.02 31.25 18.50
CA ARG A 218 25.54 32.59 18.08
C ARG A 218 25.13 33.51 19.24
N LYS A 219 25.72 33.32 20.42
CA LYS A 219 25.57 34.25 21.55
C LYS A 219 26.86 34.94 21.99
N HIS A 220 28.00 34.66 21.36
CA HIS A 220 29.28 35.30 21.69
C HIS A 220 30.13 35.56 20.44
N VAL A 221 29.70 36.48 19.57
CA VAL A 221 30.58 37.34 18.75
C VAL A 221 29.92 38.71 18.66
#